data_AF-A0A2G1X668-F1
#
_entry.id   AF-A0A2G1X668-F1
#
_cell.length_a   1.000
_cell.length_b   1.000
_cell.length_c   1.000
_cell.angle_alpha   90.00
_cell.angle_beta   90.00
_cell.angle_gamma   90.00
#
_symmetry.space_group_name_H-M   'P 1'
#
loop_
_entity.id
_entity.type
_entity.pdbx_description
1 polymer ?
#
loop_
_entity_poly.entity_id
_entity_poly.type
_entity_poly.pdbx_seq_one_letter_code
_entity_poly.pdbx_strand_id
1 'polypeptide(L)'
;MFETILDEEERGQVGIGTLIVFIAMVLVAAIAAGVLINTAGFLQTQAEATGEESTSQVSDRLQVVSQSGYLSDTSSGTVDHLQFVLAQSPGADNIDLDEVSAELIGEDGQETFQLSSDEVDINIFTGGPNNVMTDTSDRAEVSIALTNNNDITGVSENLGYTLEEGDTLTFTFTTPSGATTTTEIRIPSTVVDNSVRL
;
A
#
# COMPACT_ATOMS: atom_id res chain seq x y z
N MET A 1 -53.53 -37.48 -42.49
CA MET A 1 -54.90 -37.07 -42.13
C MET A 1 -54.74 -35.89 -41.18
N PHE A 2 -55.08 -34.69 -41.64
CA PHE A 2 -55.09 -33.47 -40.82
C PHE A 2 -56.56 -33.15 -40.55
N GLU A 3 -56.96 -33.26 -39.30
CA GLU A 3 -58.30 -32.88 -38.85
C GLU A 3 -58.31 -31.35 -38.68
N THR A 4 -59.11 -30.68 -39.51
CA THR A 4 -59.28 -29.23 -39.44
C THR A 4 -60.23 -28.91 -38.29
N ILE A 5 -59.69 -28.34 -37.21
CA ILE A 5 -60.46 -27.87 -36.06
C ILE A 5 -61.33 -26.69 -36.53
N LEU A 6 -62.64 -26.91 -36.69
CA LEU A 6 -63.62 -25.90 -37.11
C LEU A 6 -64.39 -25.30 -35.92
N ASP A 7 -64.14 -25.77 -34.69
CA ASP A 7 -64.85 -25.33 -33.49
C ASP A 7 -64.19 -24.09 -32.86
N GLU A 8 -64.94 -22.99 -32.74
CA GLU A 8 -64.45 -21.70 -32.24
C GLU A 8 -64.01 -21.77 -30.77
N GLU A 9 -64.67 -22.59 -29.94
CA GLU A 9 -64.30 -22.80 -28.53
C GLU A 9 -62.92 -23.45 -28.38
N GLU A 10 -62.60 -24.43 -29.22
CA GLU A 10 -61.31 -25.14 -29.16
C GLU A 10 -60.15 -24.24 -29.65
N ARG A 11 -60.41 -23.35 -30.62
CA ARG A 11 -59.45 -22.31 -31.03
C ARG A 11 -59.27 -21.22 -29.95
N GLY A 12 -60.34 -20.85 -29.25
CA GLY A 12 -60.30 -19.92 -28.12
C GLY A 12 -59.48 -20.46 -26.95
N GLN A 13 -59.63 -21.74 -26.63
CA GLN A 13 -58.86 -22.41 -25.57
C GLN A 13 -57.36 -22.47 -25.89
N VAL A 14 -56.98 -22.81 -27.13
CA VAL A 14 -55.57 -22.79 -27.57
C VAL A 14 -55.01 -21.37 -27.53
N GLY A 15 -55.78 -20.37 -27.97
CA GLY A 15 -55.39 -18.96 -27.92
C GLY A 15 -55.10 -18.48 -26.49
N ILE A 16 -55.97 -18.81 -25.53
CA ILE A 16 -55.75 -18.48 -24.11
C ILE A 16 -54.49 -19.19 -23.59
N GLY A 17 -54.27 -20.46 -23.94
CA GLY A 17 -53.05 -21.20 -23.59
C GLY A 17 -51.78 -20.53 -24.09
N THR A 18 -51.76 -20.05 -25.33
CA THR A 18 -50.61 -19.33 -25.89
C THR A 18 -50.35 -17.99 -25.21
N LEU A 19 -51.40 -17.24 -24.84
CA LEU A 19 -51.29 -15.97 -24.11
C LEU A 19 -50.70 -16.18 -22.70
N ILE A 20 -51.11 -17.24 -22.00
CA ILE A 20 -50.57 -17.57 -20.67
C ILE A 20 -49.07 -17.85 -20.75
N VAL A 21 -48.65 -18.69 -21.71
CA VAL A 21 -47.22 -19.02 -21.88
C VAL A 21 -46.42 -17.78 -22.29
N PHE A 22 -46.97 -16.93 -23.14
CA PHE A 22 -46.32 -15.68 -23.54
C PHE A 22 -46.06 -14.76 -22.34
N ILE A 23 -47.07 -14.54 -21.49
CA ILE A 23 -46.91 -13.73 -20.28
C ILE A 23 -45.90 -14.36 -19.32
N ALA A 24 -45.97 -15.68 -19.10
CA ALA A 24 -45.02 -16.38 -18.25
C ALA A 24 -43.58 -16.24 -18.74
N MET A 25 -43.34 -16.39 -20.05
CA MET A 25 -42.02 -16.22 -20.64
C MET A 25 -41.49 -14.79 -20.48
N VAL A 26 -42.33 -13.79 -20.65
CA VAL A 26 -41.97 -12.38 -20.45
C VAL A 26 -41.59 -12.11 -18.99
N LEU A 27 -42.31 -12.67 -18.02
CA LEU A 27 -41.99 -12.51 -16.60
C LEU A 27 -40.67 -13.17 -16.23
N VAL A 28 -40.42 -14.40 -16.70
CA VAL A 28 -39.14 -15.08 -16.48
C VAL A 28 -37.98 -14.29 -17.12
N ALA A 29 -38.17 -13.79 -18.34
CA ALA A 29 -37.17 -12.96 -19.02
C ALA A 29 -36.88 -11.66 -18.25
N ALA A 30 -37.91 -11.01 -17.68
CA ALA A 30 -37.74 -9.80 -16.89
C ALA A 30 -36.96 -10.06 -15.59
N ILE A 31 -37.24 -11.16 -14.88
CA ILE A 31 -36.50 -11.55 -13.67
C ILE A 31 -35.04 -11.88 -14.04
N ALA A 32 -34.83 -12.66 -15.10
CA ALA A 32 -33.50 -13.02 -15.58
C ALA A 32 -32.68 -11.78 -15.96
N ALA A 33 -33.28 -10.82 -16.68
CA ALA A 33 -32.64 -9.54 -17.01
C ALA A 33 -32.30 -8.73 -15.76
N GLY A 34 -33.20 -8.67 -14.77
CA GLY A 34 -32.94 -7.99 -13.50
C GLY A 34 -31.74 -8.58 -12.75
N VAL A 35 -31.63 -9.91 -12.71
CA VAL A 35 -30.46 -10.59 -12.13
C VAL A 35 -29.19 -10.25 -12.90
N LEU A 36 -29.22 -10.32 -14.24
CA LEU A 36 -28.07 -10.01 -15.08
C LEU A 36 -27.57 -8.57 -14.90
N ILE A 37 -28.49 -7.60 -14.80
CA ILE A 37 -28.13 -6.19 -14.56
C ILE A 37 -27.51 -6.02 -13.17
N ASN A 38 -28.08 -6.64 -12.14
CA ASN A 38 -27.54 -6.54 -10.79
C ASN A 38 -26.14 -7.16 -10.69
N THR A 39 -25.94 -8.34 -11.27
CA THR A 39 -24.61 -8.97 -11.34
C THR A 39 -23.63 -8.11 -12.14
N ALA A 40 -24.04 -7.54 -13.27
CA ALA A 40 -23.19 -6.65 -14.06
C ALA A 40 -22.78 -5.40 -13.26
N GLY A 41 -23.72 -4.78 -12.53
CA GLY A 41 -23.43 -3.63 -11.67
C GLY A 41 -22.46 -3.98 -10.53
N PHE A 42 -22.69 -5.10 -9.85
CA PHE A 42 -21.77 -5.59 -8.81
C PHE A 42 -20.36 -5.82 -9.35
N LEU A 43 -20.24 -6.51 -10.49
CA LEU A 43 -18.94 -6.76 -11.13
C LEU A 43 -18.26 -5.48 -11.61
N GLN A 44 -19.03 -4.48 -12.06
CA GLN A 44 -18.50 -3.20 -12.46
C GLN A 44 -17.88 -2.46 -11.27
N THR A 45 -18.61 -2.29 -10.16
CA THR A 45 -18.08 -1.63 -8.96
C THR A 45 -16.87 -2.38 -8.42
N GLN A 46 -16.89 -3.71 -8.44
CA GLN A 46 -15.74 -4.51 -8.04
C GLN A 46 -14.54 -4.28 -8.96
N ALA A 47 -14.74 -4.22 -10.28
CA ALA A 47 -13.68 -4.00 -11.24
C ALA A 47 -13.09 -2.59 -11.16
N GLU A 48 -13.92 -1.58 -10.89
CA GLU A 48 -13.48 -0.20 -10.65
C GLU A 48 -12.62 -0.12 -9.38
N ALA A 49 -13.11 -0.65 -8.26
CA ALA A 49 -12.38 -0.66 -7.00
C ALA A 49 -11.04 -1.40 -7.10
N THR A 50 -11.02 -2.60 -7.72
CA THR A 50 -9.77 -3.34 -7.95
C THR A 50 -8.83 -2.60 -8.90
N GLY A 51 -9.36 -1.86 -9.88
CA GLY A 51 -8.57 -1.03 -10.78
C GLY A 51 -7.90 0.15 -10.08
N GLU A 52 -8.64 0.83 -9.20
CA GLU A 52 -8.13 1.91 -8.35
C GLU A 52 -7.06 1.40 -7.39
N GLU A 53 -7.34 0.32 -6.65
CA GLU A 53 -6.39 -0.31 -5.71
C GLU A 53 -5.11 -0.82 -6.41
N SER A 54 -5.25 -1.43 -7.59
CA SER A 54 -4.07 -1.88 -8.36
C SER A 54 -3.24 -0.71 -8.87
N THR A 55 -3.88 0.42 -9.18
CA THR A 55 -3.20 1.62 -9.64
C THR A 55 -2.45 2.26 -8.47
N SER A 56 -3.13 2.47 -7.34
CA SER A 56 -2.51 3.03 -6.12
C SER A 56 -1.35 2.17 -5.62
N GLN A 57 -1.47 0.84 -5.66
CA GLN A 57 -0.39 -0.07 -5.26
C GLN A 57 0.90 0.09 -6.09
N VAL A 58 0.80 0.53 -7.35
CA VAL A 58 1.98 0.73 -8.20
C VAL A 58 2.43 2.19 -8.28
N SER A 59 1.52 3.15 -8.13
CA SER A 59 1.81 4.58 -8.19
C SER A 59 2.26 5.15 -6.84
N ASP A 60 1.65 4.74 -5.73
CA ASP A 60 1.81 5.35 -4.40
C ASP A 60 3.06 4.85 -3.68
N ARG A 61 4.17 4.88 -4.40
CA ARG A 61 5.47 4.42 -3.92
C ARG A 61 6.23 5.59 -3.32
N LEU A 62 6.92 5.30 -2.24
CA LEU A 62 7.98 6.17 -1.74
C LEU A 62 9.27 5.92 -2.53
N GLN A 63 10.11 6.93 -2.64
CA GLN A 63 11.43 6.84 -3.22
C GLN A 63 12.45 7.24 -2.15
N VAL A 64 13.41 6.35 -1.90
CA VAL A 64 14.57 6.66 -1.05
C VAL A 64 15.55 7.50 -1.87
N VAL A 65 15.71 8.77 -1.50
CA VAL A 65 16.62 9.73 -2.16
C VAL A 65 18.03 9.60 -1.62
N SER A 66 18.15 9.47 -0.30
CA SER A 66 19.41 9.21 0.37
C SER A 66 19.20 8.43 1.65
N GLN A 67 20.21 7.68 2.02
CA GLN A 67 20.27 6.87 3.24
C GLN A 67 21.63 7.14 3.89
N SER A 68 21.62 7.36 5.20
CA SER A 68 22.83 7.62 5.97
C SER A 68 22.74 6.89 7.31
N GLY A 69 23.87 6.40 7.79
CA GLY A 69 24.01 5.85 9.14
C GLY A 69 24.94 6.73 9.95
N TYR A 70 24.60 6.93 11.22
CA TYR A 70 25.37 7.74 12.14
C TYR A 70 25.88 6.88 13.29
N LEU A 71 27.12 7.17 13.68
CA LEU A 71 27.79 6.56 14.81
C LEU A 71 28.00 7.68 15.83
N SER A 72 27.72 7.44 17.10
CA SER A 72 28.01 8.39 18.19
C SER A 72 29.43 8.21 18.69
N ASP A 73 29.98 6.99 18.60
CA ASP A 73 31.37 6.69 18.91
C ASP A 73 32.03 5.83 17.80
N THR A 74 32.86 6.47 16.97
CA THR A 74 33.67 5.77 15.96
C THR A 74 34.59 4.67 16.52
N SER A 75 34.84 4.64 17.84
CA SER A 75 35.65 3.59 18.46
C SER A 75 34.86 2.34 18.87
N SER A 76 33.52 2.42 18.97
CA SER A 76 32.66 1.24 19.18
C SER A 76 32.34 0.53 17.87
N GLY A 77 32.39 1.23 16.73
CA GLY A 77 32.08 0.67 15.42
C GLY A 77 30.60 0.31 15.21
N THR A 78 29.72 0.81 16.09
CA THR A 78 28.28 0.51 16.09
C THR A 78 27.49 1.69 15.53
N VAL A 79 26.51 1.43 14.67
CA VAL A 79 25.59 2.46 14.16
C VAL A 79 24.44 2.66 15.15
N ASP A 80 24.23 3.91 15.56
CA ASP A 80 23.25 4.27 16.59
C ASP A 80 21.88 4.63 16.01
N HIS A 81 21.88 5.26 14.83
CA HIS A 81 20.65 5.56 14.11
C HIS A 81 20.83 5.58 12.60
N LEU A 82 19.73 5.35 11.90
CA LEU A 82 19.63 5.44 10.45
C LEU A 82 18.78 6.64 10.06
N GLN A 83 19.14 7.32 8.99
CA GLN A 83 18.43 8.45 8.46
C GLN A 83 18.14 8.23 6.99
N PHE A 84 16.87 8.37 6.62
CA PHE A 84 16.39 8.26 5.25
C PHE A 84 15.78 9.57 4.81
N VAL A 85 16.12 10.01 3.60
CA VAL A 85 15.39 11.10 2.94
C VAL A 85 14.46 10.46 1.93
N LEU A 86 13.17 10.54 2.21
CA LEU A 86 12.10 9.99 1.39
C LEU A 86 11.48 11.09 0.52
N ALA A 87 11.09 10.69 -0.68
CA ALA A 87 10.31 11.49 -1.61
C ALA A 87 9.12 10.67 -2.11
N GLN A 88 8.08 11.36 -2.56
CA GLN A 88 6.96 10.72 -3.23
C GLN A 88 7.33 10.39 -4.69
N SER A 89 6.93 9.21 -5.18
CA SER A 89 7.15 8.85 -6.60
C SER A 89 6.26 9.69 -7.53
N PRO A 90 6.69 9.95 -8.78
CA PRO A 90 5.87 10.67 -9.75
C PRO A 90 4.54 9.96 -10.01
N GLY A 91 3.44 10.69 -9.82
CA GLY A 91 2.09 10.16 -10.04
C GLY A 91 1.49 9.39 -8.86
N ALA A 92 2.16 9.33 -7.72
CA ALA A 92 1.55 8.90 -6.46
C ALA A 92 0.50 9.93 -6.01
N ASP A 93 -0.52 9.45 -5.32
CA ASP A 93 -1.42 10.29 -4.52
C ASP A 93 -0.78 10.61 -3.16
N ASN A 94 -1.43 11.47 -2.37
CA ASN A 94 -0.91 11.89 -1.07
C ASN A 94 -0.60 10.70 -0.16
N ILE A 95 0.59 10.66 0.41
CA ILE A 95 1.05 9.58 1.29
C ILE A 95 1.14 10.12 2.71
N ASP A 96 0.35 9.55 3.63
CA ASP A 96 0.51 9.80 5.05
C ASP A 96 1.67 8.94 5.57
N LEU A 97 2.73 9.58 6.06
CA LEU A 97 3.90 8.89 6.59
C LEU A 97 3.59 8.21 7.92
N ASP A 98 2.63 8.70 8.70
CA ASP A 98 2.30 8.11 10.00
C ASP A 98 1.74 6.68 9.84
N GLU A 99 1.07 6.39 8.73
CA GLU A 99 0.51 5.08 8.40
C GLU A 99 1.48 4.18 7.59
N VAL A 100 2.67 4.66 7.26
CA VAL A 100 3.68 3.85 6.58
C VAL A 100 4.30 2.89 7.58
N SER A 101 4.38 1.63 7.19
CA SER A 101 5.12 0.60 7.94
C SER A 101 6.51 0.42 7.36
N ALA A 102 7.46 0.19 8.26
CA ALA A 102 8.85 -0.06 7.96
C ALA A 102 9.24 -1.45 8.49
N GLU A 103 9.99 -2.18 7.67
CA GLU A 103 10.55 -3.48 8.01
C GLU A 103 12.06 -3.44 7.84
N LEU A 104 12.76 -3.91 8.86
CA LEU A 104 14.20 -4.01 8.96
C LEU A 104 14.57 -5.49 9.02
N ILE A 105 15.44 -5.98 8.12
CA ILE A 105 15.96 -7.35 8.15
C ILE A 105 17.47 -7.34 7.98
N GLY A 106 18.20 -7.88 8.95
CA GLY A 106 19.65 -8.00 8.90
C GLY A 106 20.17 -9.16 9.75
N GLU A 107 21.44 -9.10 10.13
CA GLU A 107 22.13 -10.20 10.83
C GLU A 107 21.68 -10.33 12.30
N ASP A 108 21.28 -9.23 12.94
CA ASP A 108 20.77 -9.19 14.33
C ASP A 108 19.27 -9.55 14.43
N GLY A 109 18.58 -9.75 13.29
CA GLY A 109 17.18 -10.18 13.25
C GLY A 109 16.28 -9.36 12.32
N GLN A 110 14.97 -9.47 12.57
CA GLN A 110 13.91 -8.75 11.85
C GLN A 110 13.09 -7.91 12.83
N GLU A 111 12.90 -6.64 12.51
CA GLU A 111 12.04 -5.71 13.24
C GLU A 111 11.01 -5.07 12.30
N THR A 112 9.81 -4.81 12.80
CA THR A 112 8.74 -4.16 12.03
C THR A 112 8.02 -3.15 12.90
N PHE A 113 7.91 -1.93 12.40
CA PHE A 113 7.34 -0.79 13.12
C PHE A 113 6.60 0.15 12.16
N GLN A 114 5.80 1.07 12.70
CA GLN A 114 5.20 2.17 11.92
C GLN A 114 6.09 3.39 12.04
N LEU A 115 6.12 4.26 11.04
CA LEU A 115 6.90 5.50 11.12
C LEU A 115 6.37 6.46 12.18
N SER A 116 5.12 6.30 12.64
CA SER A 116 4.56 7.05 13.77
C SER A 116 4.99 6.54 15.14
N SER A 117 5.78 5.45 15.22
CA SER A 117 6.16 4.86 16.51
C SER A 117 7.21 5.71 17.24
N ASP A 118 7.34 5.49 18.55
CA ASP A 118 8.18 6.30 19.44
C ASP A 118 9.70 6.15 19.18
N GLU A 119 10.12 5.20 18.35
CA GLU A 119 11.51 4.98 17.90
C GLU A 119 11.91 5.84 16.68
N VAL A 120 10.95 6.56 16.08
CA VAL A 120 11.11 7.26 14.80
C VAL A 120 10.79 8.75 14.94
N ASP A 121 11.63 9.60 14.36
CA ASP A 121 11.33 11.02 14.15
C ASP A 121 11.12 11.29 12.66
N ILE A 122 10.04 12.01 12.34
CA ILE A 122 9.71 12.44 10.97
C ILE A 122 9.83 13.95 10.89
N ASN A 123 10.71 14.43 10.02
CA ASN A 123 10.88 15.85 9.75
C ASN A 123 10.62 16.15 8.27
N ILE A 124 9.50 16.81 7.96
CA ILE A 124 9.22 17.23 6.58
C ILE A 124 9.82 18.61 6.30
N PHE A 125 10.77 18.66 5.37
CA PHE A 125 11.49 19.89 5.02
C PHE A 125 10.63 20.94 4.30
N THR A 126 9.60 20.50 3.58
CA THR A 126 8.84 21.39 2.67
C THR A 126 7.33 21.12 2.63
N GLY A 127 6.76 20.60 3.73
CA GLY A 127 5.34 20.27 3.86
C GLY A 127 4.62 21.06 4.97
N GLY A 128 3.30 20.89 5.06
CA GLY A 128 2.48 21.43 6.15
C GLY A 128 2.80 20.77 7.51
N PRO A 129 2.11 21.15 8.59
CA PRO A 129 2.36 20.63 9.95
C PRO A 129 1.94 19.16 10.15
N ASN A 130 1.40 18.50 9.12
CA ASN A 130 0.95 17.11 9.17
C ASN A 130 1.97 16.26 8.39
N ASN A 131 2.27 15.05 8.86
CA ASN A 131 3.28 14.14 8.28
C ASN A 131 2.85 13.54 6.93
N VAL A 132 2.18 14.32 6.08
CA VAL A 132 1.59 13.90 4.82
C VAL A 132 2.37 14.53 3.66
N MET A 133 2.85 13.69 2.76
CA MET A 133 3.50 14.07 1.50
C MET A 133 2.42 14.38 0.46
N THR A 134 2.42 15.60 -0.08
CA THR A 134 1.36 16.07 -1.00
C THR A 134 1.89 16.44 -2.38
N ASP A 135 3.19 16.68 -2.51
CA ASP A 135 3.85 16.96 -3.77
C ASP A 135 5.10 16.08 -3.93
N THR A 136 5.41 15.73 -5.19
CA THR A 136 6.66 15.07 -5.59
C THR A 136 7.93 15.85 -5.23
N SER A 137 7.80 17.14 -4.95
CA SER A 137 8.88 18.02 -4.47
C SER A 137 9.10 17.88 -2.97
N ASP A 138 8.15 17.30 -2.24
CA ASP A 138 8.24 17.11 -0.80
C ASP A 138 9.36 16.14 -0.45
N ARG A 139 10.09 16.48 0.60
CA ARG A 139 11.17 15.65 1.17
C ARG A 139 10.88 15.49 2.64
N ALA A 140 10.81 14.24 3.08
CA ALA A 140 10.72 13.89 4.48
C ALA A 140 12.01 13.22 4.91
N GLU A 141 12.60 13.70 5.99
CA GLU A 141 13.64 13.01 6.70
C GLU A 141 13.00 12.10 7.74
N VAL A 142 13.39 10.83 7.71
CA VAL A 142 12.95 9.81 8.65
C VAL A 142 14.19 9.32 9.38
N SER A 143 14.26 9.64 10.66
CA SER A 143 15.37 9.24 11.55
C SER A 143 14.89 8.14 12.48
N ILE A 144 15.59 7.00 12.49
CA ILE A 144 15.20 5.79 13.22
C ILE A 144 16.26 5.46 14.24
N ALA A 145 15.88 5.41 15.51
CA ALA A 145 16.77 5.04 16.60
C ALA A 145 16.97 3.53 16.68
N LEU A 146 18.20 3.07 16.48
CA LEU A 146 18.57 1.68 16.65
C LEU A 146 18.98 1.40 18.10
N THR A 147 19.83 2.26 18.67
CA THR A 147 20.37 2.12 20.03
C THR A 147 19.89 3.25 20.95
N ASN A 148 20.18 3.14 22.25
CA ASN A 148 19.89 4.19 23.23
C ASN A 148 20.75 5.46 23.07
N ASN A 149 21.78 5.44 22.22
CA ASN A 149 22.70 6.56 22.02
C ASN A 149 22.44 7.32 20.71
N ASN A 150 21.18 7.29 20.26
CA ASN A 150 20.76 7.71 18.93
C ASN A 150 20.84 9.24 18.66
N ASP A 151 21.03 10.11 19.64
CA ASP A 151 21.10 11.59 19.49
C ASP A 151 19.97 12.21 18.62
N ILE A 152 18.85 11.51 18.46
CA ILE A 152 17.68 12.01 17.73
C ILE A 152 16.80 12.77 18.72
N THR A 153 16.40 13.99 18.34
CA THR A 153 15.50 14.80 19.16
C THR A 153 14.05 14.45 18.80
N GLY A 154 13.24 13.98 19.75
CA GLY A 154 11.82 13.65 19.52
C GLY A 154 11.48 12.17 19.66
N VAL A 155 12.51 11.32 19.62
CA VAL A 155 12.40 9.87 19.85
C VAL A 155 12.42 9.57 21.35
N SER A 156 11.56 8.64 21.79
CA SER A 156 11.43 8.23 23.19
C SER A 156 11.82 6.77 23.46
N GLU A 157 11.86 5.94 22.41
CA GLU A 157 12.23 4.52 22.48
C GLU A 157 13.33 4.19 21.44
N ASN A 158 13.80 2.95 21.38
CA ASN A 158 14.71 2.49 20.32
C ASN A 158 14.39 1.03 19.96
N LEU A 159 14.78 0.64 18.76
CA LEU A 159 14.56 -0.73 18.28
C LEU A 159 15.41 -1.78 19.01
N GLY A 160 16.42 -1.36 19.78
CA GLY A 160 17.35 -2.28 20.45
C GLY A 160 18.16 -3.12 19.45
N TYR A 161 18.28 -2.64 18.21
CA TYR A 161 18.92 -3.33 17.11
C TYR A 161 20.38 -2.88 17.00
N THR A 162 21.31 -3.82 16.85
CA THR A 162 22.73 -3.51 16.72
C THR A 162 23.21 -3.73 15.30
N LEU A 163 23.90 -2.72 14.76
CA LEU A 163 24.55 -2.78 13.45
C LEU A 163 26.04 -2.50 13.63
N GLU A 164 26.87 -3.43 13.18
CA GLU A 164 28.33 -3.36 13.22
C GLU A 164 28.93 -3.07 11.84
N GLU A 165 30.21 -2.69 11.81
CA GLU A 165 30.95 -2.47 10.57
C GLU A 165 31.00 -3.73 9.69
N GLY A 166 30.56 -3.62 8.44
CA GLY A 166 30.52 -4.74 7.49
C GLY A 166 29.15 -5.40 7.35
N ASP A 167 28.19 -5.06 8.22
CA ASP A 167 26.85 -5.64 8.17
C ASP A 167 26.07 -5.17 6.95
N THR A 168 25.17 -6.04 6.49
CA THR A 168 24.22 -5.74 5.42
C THR A 168 22.80 -5.88 5.94
N LEU A 169 21.96 -4.95 5.53
CA LEU A 169 20.61 -4.78 6.04
C LEU A 169 19.69 -4.50 4.86
N THR A 170 18.52 -5.12 4.85
CA THR A 170 17.43 -4.81 3.93
C THR A 170 16.37 -4.01 4.67
N PHE A 171 15.99 -2.86 4.12
CA PHE A 171 14.95 -2.01 4.67
C PHE A 171 13.79 -1.91 3.68
N THR A 172 12.57 -2.20 4.10
CA THR A 172 11.37 -2.13 3.26
C THR A 172 10.35 -1.17 3.86
N PHE A 173 9.99 -0.13 3.11
CA PHE A 173 8.85 0.73 3.41
C PHE A 173 7.60 0.22 2.69
N THR A 174 6.47 0.17 3.38
CA THR A 174 5.17 -0.20 2.82
C THR A 174 4.17 0.90 3.11
N THR A 175 3.63 1.51 2.05
CA THR A 175 2.60 2.56 2.15
C THR A 175 1.23 1.95 2.45
N PRO A 176 0.24 2.76 2.91
CA PRO A 176 -1.12 2.27 3.17
C PRO A 176 -1.79 1.64 1.95
N SER A 177 -1.46 2.13 0.74
CA SER A 177 -1.90 1.56 -0.55
C SER A 177 -1.26 0.20 -0.88
N GLY A 178 -0.39 -0.33 -0.01
CA GLY A 178 0.30 -1.60 -0.19
C GLY A 178 1.48 -1.54 -1.16
N ALA A 179 1.93 -0.34 -1.52
CA ALA A 179 3.08 -0.14 -2.38
C ALA A 179 4.37 -0.27 -1.57
N THR A 180 5.28 -1.14 -2.00
CA THR A 180 6.52 -1.41 -1.26
C THR A 180 7.74 -0.80 -1.95
N THR A 181 8.68 -0.33 -1.12
CA THR A 181 9.97 0.17 -1.56
C THR A 181 11.05 -0.40 -0.67
N THR A 182 11.90 -1.24 -1.26
CA THR A 182 13.00 -1.90 -0.57
C THR A 182 14.32 -1.26 -0.96
N THR A 183 15.18 -0.99 0.03
CA THR A 183 16.57 -0.58 -0.15
C THR A 183 17.49 -1.52 0.61
N GLU A 184 18.65 -1.82 0.03
CA GLU A 184 19.72 -2.55 0.70
C GLU A 184 20.75 -1.53 1.20
N ILE A 185 21.14 -1.68 2.46
CA ILE A 185 22.08 -0.83 3.16
C ILE A 185 23.26 -1.71 3.52
N ARG A 186 24.47 -1.24 3.22
CA ARG A 186 25.70 -1.93 3.60
C ARG A 186 26.60 -1.01 4.38
N ILE A 187 26.88 -1.39 5.62
CA ILE A 187 27.79 -0.67 6.49
C ILE A 187 29.22 -0.97 6.00
N PRO A 188 30.05 0.03 5.69
CA PRO A 188 31.45 -0.20 5.32
C PRO A 188 32.23 -0.87 6.46
N SER A 189 33.21 -1.69 6.10
CA SER A 189 34.07 -2.42 7.06
C SER A 189 35.10 -1.55 7.81
N THR A 190 35.08 -0.23 7.57
CA THR A 190 35.89 0.76 8.27
C THR A 190 35.17 2.09 8.20
N VAL A 191 34.80 2.66 9.35
CA VAL A 191 34.19 3.97 9.45
C VAL A 191 35.25 4.99 9.86
N VAL A 192 35.48 5.99 9.01
CA VAL A 192 36.49 7.05 9.22
C VAL A 192 35.88 8.39 9.65
N ASP A 193 34.56 8.51 9.60
CA ASP A 193 33.82 9.73 9.93
C ASP A 193 32.55 9.38 10.71
N ASN A 194 32.00 10.32 11.46
CA ASN A 194 30.86 10.10 12.37
C ASN A 194 29.53 9.85 11.64
N SER A 195 29.53 9.96 10.31
CA SER A 195 28.40 9.67 9.44
C SER A 195 28.89 8.97 8.19
N VAL A 196 28.11 8.02 7.71
CA VAL A 196 28.37 7.30 6.46
C VAL A 196 27.15 7.42 5.57
N ARG A 197 27.37 7.82 4.31
CA ARG A 197 26.33 7.74 3.27
C ARG A 197 26.30 6.31 2.76
N LEU A 198 25.15 5.66 2.87
CA LEU A 198 24.98 4.23 2.65
C LEU A 198 24.32 3.92 1.28
#